data_AF-A0A7S2PJV1-F1
#
_entry.id   AF-A0A7S2PJV1-F1
#
_cell.length_a   1.000
_cell.length_b   1.000
_cell.length_c   1.000
_cell.angle_alpha   90.00
_cell.angle_beta   90.00
_cell.angle_gamma   90.00
#
_symmetry.space_group_name_H-M   'P 1'
#
loop_
_entity.id
_entity.type
_entity.pdbx_description
1 polymer ?
#
loop_
_entity_poly.entity_id
_entity_poly.type
_entity_poly.pdbx_seq_one_letter_code
_entity_poly.pdbx_strand_id
1 'polypeptide(L)'
;RFAMHRDGPFVLNADTRSVYTLLVYLNEGYQGGATAFEDGDEVKVVESELGGAVLFLHQAKHEGRPITAGCKYVLRTDVMFQRVDICGLAKQAPMADDEAKYRECEGLFHESIRLQNEGNAQESTARYLKALELQASVATLR
;
A
#
# COMPACT_ATOMS: atom_id res chain seq x y z
N ARG A 1 -18.80 -20.12 -11.25
CA ARG A 1 -18.03 -19.02 -11.89
C ARG A 1 -18.50 -17.71 -11.30
N PHE A 2 -17.60 -16.77 -11.04
CA PHE A 2 -17.93 -15.40 -10.69
C PHE A 2 -17.43 -14.50 -11.82
N ALA A 3 -18.32 -13.81 -12.53
CA ALA A 3 -18.00 -13.17 -13.81
C ALA A 3 -17.03 -11.98 -13.67
N MET A 4 -16.40 -11.57 -14.78
CA MET A 4 -15.49 -10.42 -14.81
C MET A 4 -16.18 -9.12 -14.38
N HIS A 5 -15.70 -8.49 -13.32
CA HIS A 5 -16.30 -7.30 -12.71
C HIS A 5 -15.26 -6.50 -11.91
N ARG A 6 -15.69 -5.37 -11.35
CA ARG A 6 -14.95 -4.59 -10.36
C ARG A 6 -15.75 -4.58 -9.07
N ASP A 7 -15.05 -4.55 -7.94
CA ASP A 7 -15.71 -4.51 -6.65
C ASP A 7 -16.21 -3.10 -6.34
N GLY A 8 -17.39 -3.04 -5.73
CA GLY A 8 -17.94 -1.79 -5.21
C GLY A 8 -17.35 -1.50 -3.83
N PRO A 9 -16.94 -0.25 -3.54
CA PRO A 9 -16.48 0.11 -2.21
C PRO A 9 -17.64 0.09 -1.21
N PHE A 10 -17.36 -0.37 0.00
CA PHE A 10 -18.20 -0.07 1.16
C PHE A 10 -17.84 1.33 1.66
N VAL A 11 -18.81 2.24 1.64
CA VAL A 11 -18.62 3.64 2.04
C VAL A 11 -19.39 3.87 3.33
N LEU A 12 -18.67 4.13 4.42
CA LEU A 12 -19.28 4.47 5.70
C LEU A 12 -19.60 5.98 5.75
N ASN A 13 -18.65 6.81 5.30
CA ASN A 13 -18.79 8.27 5.19
C ASN A 13 -17.73 8.83 4.22
N ALA A 14 -17.67 10.17 4.07
CA ALA A 14 -16.76 10.86 3.16
C ALA A 14 -15.25 10.57 3.42
N ASP A 15 -14.93 10.19 4.66
CA ASP A 15 -13.57 9.98 5.13
C ASP A 15 -13.28 8.52 5.47
N THR A 16 -14.24 7.60 5.36
CA THR A 16 -14.03 6.18 5.70
C THR A 16 -14.69 5.28 4.66
N ARG A 17 -13.87 4.52 3.93
CA ARG A 17 -14.33 3.57 2.90
C ARG A 17 -13.36 2.41 2.72
N SER A 18 -13.84 1.30 2.19
CA SER A 18 -12.94 0.26 1.68
C SER A 18 -12.34 0.64 0.33
N VAL A 19 -11.11 0.16 0.09
CA VAL A 19 -10.34 0.43 -1.15
C VAL A 19 -9.79 -0.85 -1.78
N TYR A 20 -9.55 -1.87 -0.95
CA TYR A 20 -9.04 -3.17 -1.38
C TYR A 20 -9.99 -4.28 -0.95
N THR A 21 -10.01 -5.34 -1.74
CA THR A 21 -10.59 -6.63 -1.36
C THR A 21 -9.47 -7.62 -1.05
N LEU A 22 -9.68 -8.38 0.02
CA LEU A 22 -8.86 -9.49 0.45
C LEU A 22 -9.67 -10.79 0.29
N LEU A 23 -9.13 -11.71 -0.50
CA LEU A 23 -9.65 -13.08 -0.59
C LEU A 23 -8.68 -14.03 0.10
N VAL A 24 -9.16 -14.84 1.05
CA VAL A 24 -8.40 -15.89 1.74
C VAL A 24 -8.94 -17.25 1.32
N TYR A 25 -8.08 -18.14 0.86
CA TYR A 25 -8.45 -19.47 0.37
C TYR A 25 -8.45 -20.48 1.52
N LEU A 26 -9.61 -21.12 1.77
CA LEU A 26 -9.86 -21.86 3.03
C LEU A 26 -9.73 -23.38 2.93
N ASN A 27 -9.55 -23.93 1.73
CA ASN A 27 -9.47 -25.38 1.53
C ASN A 27 -8.64 -25.75 0.29
N GLU A 28 -8.38 -27.05 0.16
CA GLU A 28 -7.86 -27.72 -1.05
C GLU A 28 -8.91 -28.70 -1.60
N GLY A 29 -8.53 -29.50 -2.61
CA GLY A 29 -9.36 -30.59 -3.14
C GLY A 29 -10.37 -30.18 -4.21
N TYR A 30 -10.09 -29.10 -4.95
CA TYR A 30 -10.85 -28.67 -6.12
C TYR A 30 -9.94 -28.46 -7.34
N GLN A 31 -10.56 -28.42 -8.52
CA GLN A 31 -9.87 -28.13 -9.79
C GLN A 31 -10.44 -26.85 -10.42
N GLY A 32 -9.56 -26.06 -11.04
CA GLY A 32 -9.91 -24.74 -11.55
C GLY A 32 -10.13 -23.74 -10.42
N GLY A 33 -11.01 -22.76 -10.63
CA GLY A 33 -11.36 -21.79 -9.59
C GLY A 33 -10.34 -20.67 -9.37
N ALA A 34 -9.30 -20.53 -10.21
CA ALA A 34 -8.30 -19.47 -10.11
C ALA A 34 -8.93 -18.06 -10.17
N THR A 35 -8.29 -17.09 -9.54
CA THR A 35 -8.69 -15.68 -9.61
C THR A 35 -7.92 -15.02 -10.74
N ALA A 36 -8.60 -14.49 -11.75
CA ALA A 36 -7.98 -13.86 -12.91
C ALA A 36 -8.21 -12.35 -12.91
N PHE A 37 -7.22 -11.58 -13.34
CA PHE A 37 -7.21 -10.12 -13.37
C PHE A 37 -6.87 -9.64 -14.79
N GLU A 38 -7.63 -8.69 -15.32
CA GLU A 38 -7.22 -7.97 -16.53
C GLU A 38 -6.09 -6.99 -16.19
N ASP A 39 -5.02 -7.01 -16.99
CA ASP A 39 -3.88 -6.09 -16.90
C ASP A 39 -3.49 -5.62 -18.31
N GLY A 40 -4.17 -4.58 -18.78
CA GLY A 40 -4.07 -4.15 -20.18
C GLY A 40 -4.62 -5.21 -21.14
N ASP A 41 -3.77 -5.66 -22.07
CA ASP A 41 -4.09 -6.75 -23.00
C ASP A 41 -3.76 -8.14 -22.44
N GLU A 42 -3.16 -8.21 -21.24
CA GLU A 42 -2.78 -9.45 -20.58
C GLU A 42 -3.77 -9.85 -19.48
N VAL A 43 -3.73 -11.13 -19.09
CA VAL A 43 -4.50 -11.66 -17.96
C VAL A 43 -3.54 -12.27 -16.94
N LYS A 44 -3.49 -11.68 -15.75
CA LYS A 44 -2.77 -12.23 -14.61
C LYS A 44 -3.66 -13.22 -13.87
N VAL A 45 -3.12 -14.39 -13.55
CA VAL A 45 -3.86 -15.47 -12.89
C VAL A 45 -3.21 -15.78 -11.55
N VAL A 46 -4.02 -15.83 -10.51
CA VAL A 46 -3.63 -16.24 -9.16
C VAL A 46 -4.31 -17.57 -8.86
N GLU A 47 -3.50 -18.62 -8.81
CA GLU A 47 -3.94 -19.93 -8.32
C GLU A 47 -4.17 -19.85 -6.82
N SER A 48 -5.14 -20.63 -6.35
CA SER A 48 -5.50 -20.63 -4.94
C SER A 48 -4.76 -21.71 -4.16
N GLU A 49 -4.01 -21.26 -3.16
CA GLU A 49 -3.26 -22.09 -2.22
C GLU A 49 -3.91 -22.01 -0.84
N LEU A 50 -4.07 -23.15 -0.14
CA LEU A 50 -4.67 -23.19 1.19
C LEU A 50 -3.95 -22.27 2.18
N GLY A 51 -4.72 -21.40 2.86
CA GLY A 51 -4.18 -20.40 3.78
C GLY A 51 -3.55 -19.20 3.08
N GLY A 52 -3.35 -19.27 1.76
CA GLY A 52 -2.93 -18.15 0.93
C GLY A 52 -4.03 -17.11 0.77
N ALA A 53 -3.61 -15.90 0.39
CA ALA A 53 -4.52 -14.80 0.16
C ALA A 53 -4.08 -13.94 -1.02
N VAL A 54 -5.06 -13.28 -1.63
CA VAL A 54 -4.82 -12.24 -2.65
C VAL A 54 -5.47 -10.93 -2.20
N LEU A 55 -4.68 -9.85 -2.22
CA LEU A 55 -5.11 -8.50 -1.92
C LEU A 55 -5.04 -7.67 -3.21
N PHE A 56 -6.14 -7.02 -3.57
CA PHE A 56 -6.22 -6.23 -4.80
C PHE A 56 -7.13 -5.02 -4.63
N LEU A 57 -6.86 -3.98 -5.41
CA LEU A 57 -7.70 -2.78 -5.45
C LEU A 57 -9.10 -3.14 -5.97
N HIS A 58 -10.15 -2.52 -5.44
CA HIS A 58 -11.52 -2.67 -5.96
C HIS A 58 -11.64 -2.34 -7.45
N GLN A 59 -10.77 -1.46 -7.94
CA GLN A 59 -10.70 -1.07 -9.33
C GLN A 59 -10.13 -2.17 -10.24
N ALA A 60 -9.39 -3.14 -9.70
CA ALA A 60 -8.87 -4.25 -10.48
C ALA A 60 -10.04 -5.06 -11.02
N LYS A 61 -10.13 -5.15 -12.35
CA LYS A 61 -11.18 -5.94 -12.99
C LYS A 61 -10.77 -7.41 -12.89
N HIS A 62 -11.61 -8.22 -12.27
CA HIS A 62 -11.25 -9.58 -11.92
C HIS A 62 -12.44 -10.55 -12.05
N GLU A 63 -12.13 -11.83 -12.16
CA GLU A 63 -13.12 -12.90 -12.17
C GLU A 63 -12.66 -14.12 -11.36
N GLY A 64 -13.64 -14.87 -10.84
CA GLY A 64 -13.42 -16.21 -10.31
C GLY A 64 -13.68 -17.23 -11.41
N ARG A 65 -12.62 -17.85 -11.92
CA ARG A 65 -12.72 -18.86 -12.99
C ARG A 65 -13.61 -20.04 -12.56
N PRO A 66 -14.21 -20.78 -13.51
CA PRO A 66 -15.03 -21.94 -13.17
C PRO A 66 -14.26 -22.98 -12.33
N ILE A 67 -14.94 -23.54 -11.35
CA ILE A 67 -14.50 -24.75 -10.64
C ILE A 67 -15.05 -25.92 -11.44
N THR A 68 -14.17 -26.81 -11.90
CA THR A 68 -14.53 -27.95 -12.75
C THR A 68 -14.76 -29.23 -11.94
N ALA A 69 -14.20 -29.32 -10.73
CA ALA A 69 -14.40 -30.41 -9.80
C ALA A 69 -14.20 -29.94 -8.34
N GLY A 70 -14.90 -30.57 -7.40
CA GLY A 70 -14.83 -30.25 -5.97
C GLY A 70 -15.58 -28.96 -5.59
N CYS A 71 -15.24 -28.41 -4.42
CA CYS A 71 -15.80 -27.15 -3.91
C CYS A 71 -14.67 -26.26 -3.39
N LYS A 72 -14.71 -24.96 -3.73
CA LYS A 72 -13.76 -23.96 -3.24
C LYS A 72 -14.45 -23.06 -2.22
N TYR A 73 -13.88 -22.97 -1.03
CA TYR A 73 -14.30 -22.06 0.03
C TYR A 73 -13.32 -20.88 0.10
N VAL A 74 -13.89 -19.69 0.16
CA VAL A 74 -13.15 -18.43 0.22
C VAL A 74 -13.80 -17.51 1.24
N LEU A 75 -12.97 -16.83 2.03
CA LEU A 75 -13.41 -15.68 2.81
C LEU A 75 -13.08 -14.42 2.02
N ARG A 76 -14.10 -13.60 1.75
CA ARG A 76 -13.94 -12.26 1.20
C ARG A 76 -14.14 -11.24 2.30
N THR A 77 -13.19 -10.34 2.44
CA THR A 77 -13.32 -9.14 3.27
C THR A 77 -12.71 -7.94 2.55
N ASP A 78 -12.96 -6.77 3.10
CA ASP A 78 -12.48 -5.50 2.57
C ASP A 78 -11.51 -4.84 3.55
N VAL A 79 -10.52 -4.12 3.02
CA VAL A 79 -9.63 -3.29 3.83
C VAL A 79 -10.18 -1.87 3.87
N MET A 80 -10.56 -1.43 5.07
CA MET A 80 -11.08 -0.10 5.35
C MET A 80 -9.96 0.92 5.49
N PHE A 81 -10.12 2.08 4.86
CA PHE A 81 -9.22 3.21 4.95
C PHE A 81 -9.95 4.40 5.53
N GLN A 82 -9.26 5.12 6.40
CA GLN A 82 -9.69 6.42 6.90
C GLN A 82 -8.82 7.51 6.26
N ARG A 83 -9.46 8.56 5.74
CA ARG A 83 -8.77 9.77 5.33
C ARG A 83 -8.17 10.41 6.57
N VAL A 84 -6.87 10.62 6.52
CA VAL A 84 -6.12 11.36 7.52
C VAL A 84 -5.59 12.62 6.86
N ASP A 85 -5.64 13.73 7.57
CA ASP A 85 -4.97 14.95 7.12
C ASP A 85 -3.45 14.70 7.07
N ILE A 86 -2.75 15.27 6.09
CA ILE A 86 -1.28 15.18 5.99
C ILE A 86 -0.61 15.64 7.30
N CYS A 87 -1.18 16.66 7.97
CA CYS A 87 -0.73 17.09 9.30
C CYS A 87 -0.93 16.03 10.41
N GLY A 88 -1.85 15.08 10.24
CA GLY A 88 -2.12 13.97 11.16
C GLY A 88 -1.19 12.77 10.95
N LEU A 89 -0.76 12.48 9.71
CA LEU A 89 0.23 11.44 9.41
C LEU A 89 1.59 11.72 10.06
N ALA A 90 2.01 12.99 10.04
CA ALA A 90 3.23 13.43 10.72
C ALA A 90 3.17 13.19 12.25
N LYS A 91 1.97 13.04 12.83
CA LYS A 91 1.77 12.80 14.27
C LYS A 91 1.58 11.31 14.62
N GLN A 92 1.28 10.45 13.65
CA GLN A 92 0.90 9.05 13.89
C GLN A 92 1.92 8.01 13.42
N ALA A 93 2.94 8.39 12.65
CA ALA A 93 4.07 7.51 12.45
C ALA A 93 4.88 7.47 13.76
N PRO A 94 4.98 6.33 14.47
CA PRO A 94 6.17 6.14 15.28
C PRO A 94 7.34 6.20 14.29
N MET A 95 8.14 7.27 14.38
CA MET A 95 9.47 7.33 13.79
C MET A 95 10.38 6.33 14.53
N ALA A 96 10.08 5.04 14.35
CA ALA A 96 10.86 3.92 14.82
C ALA A 96 11.25 3.16 13.54
N ASP A 97 12.52 3.16 13.14
CA ASP A 97 13.54 2.37 13.81
C ASP A 97 14.94 3.01 13.97
N ASP A 98 15.14 4.28 13.61
CA ASP A 98 16.46 4.94 13.77
C ASP A 98 16.33 6.41 14.22
N GLU A 99 15.95 6.60 15.49
CA GLU A 99 15.75 7.90 16.14
C GLU A 99 16.98 8.83 15.98
N ALA A 100 18.19 8.27 15.82
CA ALA A 100 19.40 9.03 15.59
C ALA A 100 19.47 9.62 14.17
N LYS A 101 19.25 8.81 13.13
CA LYS A 101 19.24 9.29 11.73
C LYS A 101 18.10 10.26 11.46
N TYR A 102 16.94 10.04 12.08
CA TYR A 102 15.82 10.97 11.96
C TYR A 102 16.15 12.34 12.58
N ARG A 103 16.68 12.36 13.81
CA ARG A 103 17.12 13.61 14.47
C ARG A 103 18.21 14.33 13.68
N GLU A 104 19.15 13.59 13.09
CA GLU A 104 20.17 14.16 12.22
C GLU A 104 19.56 14.77 10.95
N CYS A 105 18.62 14.08 10.31
CA CYS A 105 17.91 14.56 9.12
C CYS A 105 17.13 15.85 9.41
N GLU A 106 16.37 15.90 10.50
CA GLU A 106 15.66 17.11 10.93
C GLU A 106 16.62 18.26 11.26
N GLY A 107 17.74 17.95 11.94
CA GLY A 107 18.78 18.93 12.23
C GLY A 107 19.34 19.59 10.97
N LEU A 108 19.60 18.81 9.93
CA LEU A 108 20.09 19.30 8.64
C LEU A 108 19.06 20.18 7.90
N PHE A 109 17.77 19.82 7.95
CA PHE A 109 16.71 20.67 7.38
C PHE A 109 16.60 22.01 8.11
N HIS A 110 16.62 22.00 9.45
CA HIS A 110 16.60 23.23 10.24
C HIS A 110 17.82 24.12 9.97
N GLU A 111 19.01 23.51 9.85
CA GLU A 111 20.24 24.23 9.53
C GLU A 111 20.18 24.85 8.13
N SER A 112 19.66 24.11 7.14
CA SER A 112 19.44 24.62 5.78
C SER A 112 18.53 25.85 5.76
N ILE A 113 17.39 25.79 6.47
CA ILE A 113 16.44 26.90 6.57
C ILE A 113 17.09 28.13 7.22
N ARG A 114 17.87 27.91 8.30
CA ARG A 114 18.60 28.99 8.96
C ARG A 114 19.61 29.65 8.01
N LEU A 115 20.44 28.85 7.34
CA LEU A 115 21.46 29.35 6.41
C LEU A 115 20.84 30.09 5.21
N GLN A 116 19.67 29.66 4.74
CA GLN A 116 18.93 30.36 3.70
C GLN A 116 18.48 31.74 4.17
N ASN A 117 17.93 31.83 5.39
CA ASN A 117 17.50 33.09 5.99
C ASN A 117 18.68 34.05 6.27
N GLU A 118 19.86 33.48 6.54
CA GLU A 118 21.12 34.23 6.69
C GLU A 118 21.76 34.62 5.34
N GLY A 119 21.15 34.25 4.20
CA GLY A 119 21.65 34.56 2.86
C GLY A 119 22.77 33.64 2.36
N ASN A 120 23.12 32.59 3.09
CA ASN A 120 24.12 31.60 2.71
C ASN A 120 23.50 30.46 1.88
N ALA A 121 23.15 30.77 0.63
CA ALA A 121 22.43 29.86 -0.25
C ALA A 121 23.21 28.58 -0.60
N GLN A 122 24.54 28.67 -0.74
CA GLN A 122 25.38 27.51 -1.08
C GLN A 122 25.41 26.47 0.05
N GLU A 123 25.68 26.91 1.28
CA GLU A 123 25.71 26.01 2.43
C GLU A 123 24.30 25.49 2.75
N SER A 124 23.26 26.33 2.61
CA SER A 124 21.87 25.90 2.76
C SER A 124 21.52 24.76 1.81
N THR A 125 21.91 24.86 0.53
CA THR A 125 21.70 23.80 -0.47
C THR A 125 22.46 22.54 -0.10
N ALA A 126 23.71 22.65 0.37
CA ALA A 126 24.50 21.49 0.79
C ALA A 126 23.84 20.73 1.95
N ARG A 127 23.33 21.45 2.96
CA ARG A 127 22.60 20.84 4.09
C ARG A 127 21.28 20.20 3.68
N TYR A 128 20.55 20.84 2.77
CA TYR A 128 19.31 20.31 2.22
C TYR A 128 19.52 19.01 1.43
N LEU A 129 20.52 18.96 0.55
CA LEU A 129 20.84 17.76 -0.24
C LEU A 129 21.27 16.61 0.67
N LYS A 130 22.09 16.89 1.68
CA LYS A 130 22.50 15.88 2.68
C LYS A 130 21.30 15.32 3.47
N ALA A 131 20.34 16.18 3.82
CA ALA A 131 19.11 15.76 4.49
C ALA A 131 18.27 14.85 3.56
N LEU A 132 18.15 15.18 2.28
CA LEU A 132 17.43 14.35 1.30
C LEU A 132 18.09 12.98 1.09
N GLU A 133 19.42 12.92 1.01
CA GLU A 133 20.16 11.64 0.91
C GLU A 133 19.89 10.76 2.14
N LEU A 134 19.95 11.35 3.34
CA LEU A 134 19.68 10.64 4.58
C LEU A 134 18.22 10.18 4.65
N GLN A 135 17.27 11.04 4.28
CA GLN A 135 15.84 10.72 4.21
C GLN A 135 15.56 9.57 3.24
N ALA A 136 16.17 9.58 2.07
CA ALA A 136 16.06 8.50 1.09
C ALA A 136 16.61 7.18 1.67
N SER A 137 17.76 7.21 2.36
CA SER A 137 18.33 6.02 2.98
C SER A 137 17.46 5.42 4.09
N VAL A 138 16.78 6.27 4.88
CA VAL A 138 15.84 5.86 5.94
C VAL A 138 14.54 5.31 5.34
N ALA A 139 14.05 5.91 4.24
CA ALA A 139 12.83 5.47 3.56
C ALA A 139 13.00 4.15 2.79
N THR A 140 14.24 3.80 2.38
CA THR A 140 14.53 2.62 1.54
C THR A 140 14.86 1.36 2.36
N LEU A 141 14.92 1.43 3.69
CA LEU A 141 15.14 0.28 4.58
C LEU A 141 13.84 -0.48 4.95
N ARG A 142 12.85 -0.51 4.06
CA ARG A 142 11.61 -1.28 4.24
C ARG A 142 11.40 -2.28 3.12
#